data_AF-A0A7J8U192-F1
#
_entry.id   AF-A0A7J8U192-F1
#
_cell.length_a   1.000
_cell.length_b   1.000
_cell.length_c   1.000
_cell.angle_alpha   90.00
_cell.angle_beta   90.00
_cell.angle_gamma   90.00
#
_symmetry.space_group_name_H-M   'P 1'
#
loop_
_entity.id
_entity.type
_entity.pdbx_description
1 polymer ?
#
loop_
_entity_poly.entity_id
_entity_poly.type
_entity_poly.pdbx_seq_one_letter_code
_entity_poly.pdbx_strand_id
1 'polypeptide(L)'
;MTGKNIGKIEVGAIISTILLLARLVVSQNPAEIPADKSRVNAWFNANVKPASARVGTIDPALAQAEAEPKVIKVVQGGGGDFDTITKAIESVPTGNTKRVIISIGPGAYREKIKIERTKPFITLIGDPK
;
A
#
# COMPACT_ATOMS: atom_id res chain seq x y z
N MET A 1 -58.79 11.33 -33.25
CA MET A 1 -58.03 11.05 -32.02
C MET A 1 -56.66 10.54 -32.42
N THR A 2 -55.61 11.36 -32.36
CA THR A 2 -54.24 10.90 -32.60
C THR A 2 -53.32 11.69 -31.68
N GLY A 3 -53.20 11.19 -30.45
CA GLY A 3 -52.29 11.73 -29.45
C GLY A 3 -50.85 11.58 -29.93
N LYS A 4 -50.18 12.70 -30.18
CA LYS A 4 -48.81 12.77 -30.68
C LYS A 4 -47.88 12.26 -29.58
N ASN A 5 -47.18 11.15 -29.83
CA ASN A 5 -46.22 10.49 -28.92
C ASN A 5 -44.92 11.29 -28.71
N ILE A 6 -45.01 12.61 -28.50
CA ILE A 6 -43.84 13.52 -28.42
C ILE A 6 -43.04 13.26 -27.15
N GLY A 7 -43.70 12.97 -26.02
CA GLY A 7 -43.02 12.80 -24.72
C GLY A 7 -42.17 11.53 -24.58
N LYS A 8 -42.40 10.49 -25.39
CA LYS A 8 -41.65 9.22 -25.27
C LYS A 8 -40.27 9.29 -25.92
N ILE A 9 -40.13 10.08 -26.98
CA ILE A 9 -38.90 10.16 -27.78
C ILE A 9 -37.87 11.06 -27.08
N GLU A 10 -38.30 12.21 -26.54
CA GLU A 10 -37.39 13.14 -25.84
C GLU A 10 -36.87 12.57 -24.52
N VAL A 11 -37.73 11.90 -23.74
CA VAL A 11 -37.30 11.21 -22.51
C VAL A 11 -36.32 10.08 -22.83
N GLY A 12 -36.56 9.32 -23.90
CA GLY A 12 -35.64 8.29 -24.38
C GLY A 12 -34.28 8.82 -24.82
N ALA A 13 -34.25 9.99 -25.47
CA ALA A 13 -33.01 10.65 -25.91
C ALA A 13 -32.21 11.20 -24.72
N ILE A 14 -32.87 11.80 -23.72
CA ILE A 14 -32.23 12.31 -22.50
C ILE A 14 -31.63 11.17 -21.67
N ILE A 15 -32.38 10.07 -21.48
CA ILE A 15 -31.88 8.88 -20.76
C ILE A 15 -30.68 8.25 -21.49
N SER A 16 -30.73 8.15 -22.82
CA SER A 16 -29.62 7.63 -23.62
C SER A 16 -28.37 8.52 -23.51
N THR A 17 -28.55 9.84 -23.44
CA THR A 17 -27.44 10.79 -23.28
C THR A 17 -26.81 10.71 -21.88
N ILE A 18 -27.63 10.54 -20.83
CA ILE A 18 -27.14 10.32 -19.45
C ILE A 18 -26.38 8.99 -19.33
N LEU A 19 -26.88 7.92 -19.97
CA LEU A 19 -26.19 6.63 -20.03
C LEU A 19 -24.85 6.70 -20.81
N LEU A 20 -24.79 7.52 -21.87
CA LEU A 20 -23.57 7.67 -22.68
C LEU A 20 -22.49 8.55 -22.01
N LEU A 21 -22.91 9.50 -21.15
CA LEU A 21 -22.02 10.39 -20.41
C LEU A 21 -21.70 9.90 -18.98
N ALA A 22 -22.43 8.89 -18.48
CA ALA A 22 -22.12 8.26 -17.22
C ALA A 22 -20.76 7.58 -17.30
N ARG A 23 -19.80 8.06 -16.50
CA ARG A 23 -18.55 7.34 -16.26
C ARG A 23 -18.91 6.05 -15.51
N LEU A 24 -19.10 4.96 -16.24
CA LEU A 24 -19.24 3.64 -15.64
C LEU A 24 -17.93 3.32 -14.91
N VAL A 25 -17.96 3.32 -13.58
CA VAL A 25 -16.92 2.68 -12.77
C VAL A 25 -17.22 1.18 -12.83
N VAL A 26 -16.82 0.55 -13.93
CA VAL A 26 -16.81 -0.91 -14.01
C VAL A 26 -15.66 -1.38 -13.12
N SER A 27 -15.96 -2.21 -12.13
CA SER A 27 -14.92 -3.01 -11.47
C SER A 27 -14.27 -3.85 -12.57
N GLN A 28 -13.10 -3.44 -13.06
CA GLN A 28 -12.30 -4.30 -13.92
C GLN A 28 -11.88 -5.46 -13.04
N ASN A 29 -12.64 -6.57 -13.07
CA ASN A 29 -12.51 -7.69 -12.15
C ASN A 29 -11.02 -8.10 -12.11
N PRO A 30 -10.25 -7.64 -11.12
CA PRO A 30 -8.81 -7.70 -11.21
C PRO A 30 -8.48 -9.06 -10.65
N ALA A 31 -8.40 -10.06 -11.55
CA ALA A 31 -8.09 -11.46 -11.28
C ALA A 31 -8.49 -11.90 -9.86
N GLU A 32 -9.62 -12.58 -9.67
CA GLU A 32 -10.00 -13.04 -8.33
C GLU A 32 -8.85 -13.80 -7.63
N ILE A 33 -8.65 -13.52 -6.33
CA ILE A 33 -7.62 -14.22 -5.54
C ILE A 33 -7.90 -15.74 -5.64
N PRO A 34 -6.94 -16.57 -6.09
CA PRO A 34 -7.20 -17.98 -6.29
C PRO A 34 -7.53 -18.70 -4.98
N ALA A 35 -8.55 -19.56 -4.99
CA ALA A 35 -8.86 -20.44 -3.86
C ALA A 35 -7.74 -21.48 -3.61
N ASP A 36 -7.05 -21.89 -4.67
CA ASP A 36 -5.89 -22.78 -4.59
C ASP A 36 -4.64 -22.02 -4.13
N LYS A 37 -4.16 -22.36 -2.93
CA LYS A 37 -2.99 -21.76 -2.30
C LYS A 37 -1.73 -21.83 -3.16
N SER A 38 -1.57 -22.88 -3.98
CA SER A 38 -0.39 -23.03 -4.83
C SER A 38 -0.29 -21.93 -5.90
N ARG A 39 -1.43 -21.33 -6.27
CA ARG A 39 -1.54 -20.29 -7.30
C ARG A 39 -1.44 -18.87 -6.78
N VAL A 40 -1.50 -18.68 -5.45
CA VAL A 40 -1.54 -17.35 -4.81
C VAL A 40 -0.28 -16.54 -5.11
N ASN A 41 0.90 -17.15 -5.07
CA ASN A 41 2.16 -16.42 -5.33
C ASN A 41 2.25 -15.93 -6.79
N ALA A 42 1.87 -16.78 -7.75
CA ALA A 42 1.84 -16.41 -9.16
C ALA A 42 0.84 -15.27 -9.40
N TRP A 43 -0.35 -15.39 -8.80
CA TRP A 43 -1.36 -14.34 -8.84
C TRP A 43 -0.87 -13.02 -8.23
N PHE A 44 -0.23 -13.08 -7.05
CA PHE A 44 0.30 -11.91 -6.37
C PHE A 44 1.34 -11.20 -7.24
N ASN A 45 2.31 -11.94 -7.79
CA ASN A 45 3.34 -11.37 -8.66
C ASN A 45 2.77 -10.75 -9.95
N ALA A 46 1.67 -11.32 -10.48
CA ALA A 46 1.00 -10.79 -11.65
C ALA A 46 0.29 -9.46 -11.36
N ASN A 47 -0.39 -9.34 -10.21
CA ASN A 47 -1.28 -8.23 -9.91
C ASN A 47 -0.69 -7.15 -8.98
N VAL A 48 0.22 -7.53 -8.08
CA VAL A 48 0.87 -6.63 -7.14
C VAL A 48 2.26 -6.28 -7.65
N LYS A 49 2.33 -5.15 -8.37
CA LYS A 49 3.60 -4.64 -8.90
C LYS A 49 4.46 -4.03 -7.78
N PRO A 50 5.81 -4.14 -7.86
CA PRO A 50 6.70 -3.47 -6.91
C PRO A 50 6.47 -1.96 -6.92
N ALA A 51 6.76 -1.29 -5.81
CA ALA A 51 6.55 0.16 -5.68
C ALA A 51 7.26 0.95 -6.79
N SER A 52 8.46 0.53 -7.19
CA SER A 52 9.24 1.11 -8.30
C SER A 52 8.52 1.06 -9.66
N ALA A 53 7.66 0.07 -9.89
CA ALA A 53 6.86 -0.05 -11.12
C ALA A 53 5.53 0.71 -11.05
N ARG A 54 5.20 1.32 -9.90
CA ARG A 54 3.97 2.07 -9.66
C ARG A 54 4.23 3.56 -9.41
N VAL A 55 5.45 4.04 -9.70
CA VAL A 55 5.80 5.46 -9.61
C VAL A 55 4.87 6.25 -10.54
N GLY A 56 4.22 7.30 -10.01
CA GLY A 56 3.25 8.12 -10.73
C GLY A 56 1.78 7.71 -10.54
N THR A 57 1.49 6.51 -10.04
CA THR A 57 0.12 6.07 -9.70
C THR A 57 -0.11 5.90 -8.20
N ILE A 58 0.95 5.77 -7.41
CA ILE A 58 0.91 5.78 -5.95
C ILE A 58 1.10 7.19 -5.38
N ASP A 59 0.73 7.35 -4.12
CA ASP A 59 0.94 8.59 -3.37
C ASP A 59 2.41 9.09 -3.49
N PRO A 60 2.65 10.38 -3.77
CA PRO A 60 4.00 10.91 -3.98
C PRO A 60 4.93 10.73 -2.77
N ALA A 61 4.41 10.86 -1.55
CA ALA A 61 5.23 10.68 -0.34
C ALA A 61 5.61 9.21 -0.16
N LEU A 62 4.72 8.28 -0.51
CA LEU A 62 5.04 6.85 -0.55
C LEU A 62 6.09 6.54 -1.63
N ALA A 63 5.95 7.10 -2.84
CA ALA A 63 6.94 6.92 -3.90
C ALA A 63 8.33 7.41 -3.48
N GLN A 64 8.39 8.57 -2.81
CA GLN A 64 9.63 9.11 -2.26
C GLN A 64 10.22 8.18 -1.19
N ALA A 65 9.38 7.66 -0.29
CA ALA A 65 9.85 6.78 0.77
C ALA A 65 10.46 5.47 0.26
N GLU A 66 9.88 4.89 -0.79
CA GLU A 66 10.34 3.63 -1.38
C GLU A 66 11.53 3.79 -2.34
N ALA A 67 11.91 5.02 -2.71
CA ALA A 67 13.00 5.27 -3.66
C ALA A 67 14.38 4.86 -3.13
N GLU A 68 14.62 5.05 -1.83
CA GLU A 68 15.90 4.70 -1.18
C GLU A 68 15.65 4.21 0.27
N PRO A 69 15.25 2.94 0.43
CA PRO A 69 15.00 2.37 1.76
C PRO A 69 16.30 2.24 2.57
N LYS A 70 16.23 2.58 3.85
CA LYS A 70 17.31 2.35 4.83
C LYS A 70 16.98 1.13 5.68
N VAL A 71 17.95 0.27 5.90
CA VAL A 71 17.84 -0.84 6.86
C VAL A 71 18.62 -0.50 8.12
N ILE A 72 18.02 -0.76 9.28
CA ILE A 72 18.64 -0.67 10.62
C ILE A 72 18.53 -2.04 11.26
N LYS A 73 19.64 -2.63 11.67
CA LYS A 73 19.69 -3.96 12.28
C LYS A 73 19.66 -3.86 13.80
N VAL A 74 18.76 -4.61 14.44
CA VAL A 74 18.64 -4.71 15.89
C VAL A 74 18.96 -6.14 16.32
N VAL A 75 19.94 -6.33 17.21
CA VAL A 75 20.30 -7.66 17.74
C VAL A 75 20.60 -7.55 19.23
N GLN A 76 19.86 -8.30 20.05
CA GLN A 76 20.16 -8.38 21.49
C GLN A 76 21.57 -8.93 21.72
N GLY A 77 22.31 -8.31 22.64
CA GLY A 77 23.68 -8.72 22.94
C GLY A 77 24.75 -8.22 21.95
N GLY A 78 24.36 -7.42 20.95
CA GLY A 78 25.28 -6.77 20.01
C GLY A 78 25.32 -7.42 18.62
N GLY A 79 26.14 -6.86 17.72
CA GLY A 79 26.28 -7.34 16.33
C GLY A 79 25.22 -6.81 15.34
N GLY A 80 24.35 -5.90 15.79
CA GLY A 80 23.52 -5.02 14.98
C GLY A 80 23.94 -3.55 15.13
N ASP A 81 23.23 -2.65 14.46
CA ASP A 81 23.36 -1.19 14.65
C ASP A 81 22.89 -0.76 16.04
N PHE A 82 21.88 -1.46 16.57
CA PHE A 82 21.36 -1.27 17.93
C PHE A 82 21.10 -2.62 18.63
N ASP A 83 21.02 -2.57 19.95
CA ASP A 83 20.69 -3.70 20.84
C ASP A 83 19.21 -3.72 21.28
N THR A 84 18.49 -2.61 21.10
CA THR A 84 17.07 -2.47 21.45
C THR A 84 16.25 -1.87 20.31
N ILE A 85 14.96 -2.20 20.28
CA ILE A 85 14.02 -1.68 19.27
C ILE A 85 13.78 -0.18 19.51
N THR A 86 13.73 0.24 20.78
CA THR A 86 13.51 1.64 21.15
C THR A 86 14.61 2.56 20.60
N LYS A 87 15.89 2.19 20.77
CA LYS A 87 17.02 2.99 20.24
C LYS A 87 16.98 3.09 18.72
N ALA A 88 16.62 2.00 18.03
CA ALA A 88 16.46 2.01 16.59
C ALA A 88 15.36 3.00 16.14
N ILE A 89 14.21 3.03 16.80
CA ILE A 89 13.12 3.98 16.52
C ILE A 89 13.56 5.42 16.84
N GLU A 90 14.28 5.63 17.94
CA GLU A 90 14.82 6.93 18.34
C GLU A 90 15.78 7.51 17.30
N SER A 91 16.60 6.65 16.66
CA SER A 91 17.52 7.03 15.60
C SER A 91 16.86 7.52 14.30
N VAL A 92 15.57 7.24 14.11
CA VAL A 92 14.81 7.73 12.95
C VAL A 92 14.49 9.21 13.16
N PRO A 93 14.84 10.09 12.19
CA PRO A 93 14.59 11.52 12.33
C PRO A 93 13.09 11.85 12.34
N THR A 94 12.73 12.90 13.04
CA THR A 94 11.41 13.54 12.92
C THR A 94 11.20 14.03 11.49
N GLY A 95 10.01 13.80 10.93
CA GLY A 95 9.70 14.14 9.54
C GLY A 95 10.34 13.21 8.51
N ASN A 96 10.74 12.00 8.92
CA ASN A 96 11.36 11.02 8.04
C ASN A 96 10.59 10.82 6.73
N THR A 97 11.25 10.97 5.59
CA THR A 97 10.65 10.80 4.25
C THR A 97 11.10 9.54 3.54
N LYS A 98 11.97 8.73 4.17
CA LYS A 98 12.51 7.48 3.60
C LYS A 98 11.93 6.27 4.31
N ARG A 99 11.73 5.16 3.61
CA ARG A 99 11.36 3.91 4.29
C ARG A 99 12.52 3.47 5.19
N VAL A 100 12.27 3.34 6.48
CA VAL A 100 13.24 2.78 7.44
C VAL A 100 12.76 1.41 7.88
N ILE A 101 13.51 0.39 7.51
CA ILE A 101 13.27 -1.01 7.88
C ILE A 101 14.11 -1.33 9.11
N ILE A 102 13.46 -1.47 10.26
CA ILE A 102 14.08 -1.96 11.47
C ILE A 102 14.01 -3.49 11.42
N SER A 103 15.12 -4.11 11.04
CA SER A 103 15.32 -5.56 10.98
C SER A 103 15.72 -6.08 12.36
N ILE A 104 14.81 -6.79 13.00
CA ILE A 104 14.92 -7.26 14.38
C ILE A 104 15.38 -8.71 14.35
N GLY A 105 16.62 -8.94 14.76
CA GLY A 105 17.20 -10.28 14.88
C GLY A 105 16.57 -11.07 16.03
N PRO A 106 16.91 -12.36 16.14
CA PRO A 106 16.26 -13.28 17.08
C PRO A 106 16.47 -12.85 18.53
N GLY A 107 15.46 -13.03 19.36
CA GLY A 107 15.52 -12.67 20.78
C GLY A 107 14.18 -12.32 21.39
N ALA A 108 14.17 -12.16 22.72
CA ALA A 108 13.01 -11.76 23.50
C ALA A 108 13.14 -10.29 23.91
N TYR A 109 12.55 -9.38 23.12
CA TYR A 109 12.57 -7.95 23.37
C TYR A 109 11.40 -7.55 24.30
N ARG A 110 11.70 -7.33 25.57
CA ARG A 110 10.72 -6.90 26.59
C ARG A 110 10.71 -5.38 26.70
N GLU A 111 10.13 -4.70 25.71
CA GLU A 111 10.12 -3.24 25.60
C GLU A 111 8.70 -2.70 25.39
N LYS A 112 8.40 -1.52 25.95
CA LYS A 112 7.19 -0.77 25.61
C LYS A 112 7.50 0.16 24.45
N ILE A 113 6.98 -0.18 23.27
CA ILE A 113 7.28 0.56 22.04
C ILE A 113 6.30 1.71 21.84
N LYS A 114 6.84 2.88 21.49
CA LYS A 114 6.08 4.04 21.00
C LYS A 114 6.73 4.53 19.70
N ILE A 115 5.94 4.60 18.63
CA ILE A 115 6.33 5.25 17.38
C ILE A 115 5.53 6.54 17.28
N GLU A 116 6.22 7.68 17.35
CA GLU A 116 5.56 8.98 17.23
C GLU A 116 4.98 9.16 15.82
N ARG A 117 3.82 9.82 15.73
CA ARG A 117 3.18 10.15 14.44
C ARG A 117 4.10 10.95 13.52
N THR A 118 5.05 11.67 14.10
CA THR A 118 6.04 12.50 13.40
C THR A 118 7.16 11.69 12.74
N LYS A 119 7.23 10.37 12.92
CA LYS A 119 8.23 9.48 12.30
C LYS A 119 7.56 8.49 11.34
N PRO A 120 7.09 8.93 10.16
CA PRO A 120 6.41 8.03 9.23
C PRO A 120 7.38 7.06 8.53
N PHE A 121 6.83 6.10 7.80
CA PHE A 121 7.57 5.12 6.97
C PHE A 121 8.52 4.17 7.73
N ILE A 122 8.28 3.92 9.01
CA ILE A 122 8.97 2.85 9.77
C ILE A 122 8.30 1.51 9.49
N THR A 123 9.09 0.49 9.15
CA THR A 123 8.69 -0.92 9.10
C THR A 123 9.44 -1.70 10.17
N LEU A 124 8.75 -2.47 11.00
CA LEU A 124 9.38 -3.45 11.89
C LEU A 124 9.31 -4.83 11.22
N ILE A 125 10.45 -5.46 10.99
CA ILE A 125 10.54 -6.81 10.41
C ILE A 125 11.33 -7.69 11.36
N GLY A 126 10.69 -8.74 11.90
CA GLY A 126 11.40 -9.78 12.64
C GLY A 126 12.09 -10.76 11.70
N ASP A 127 13.30 -11.18 12.05
CA ASP A 127 13.95 -12.34 11.42
C ASP A 127 13.28 -13.62 11.94
N PRO A 128 12.67 -14.45 11.08
CA PRO A 128 12.01 -15.68 11.51
C PRO A 128 12.98 -16.81 11.88
N LYS A 129 14.30 -16.63 11.72
CA LYS A 129 15.31 -17.67 11.92
C LYS A 129 15.77 -17.82 13.37
#